data_AF-A0A2X2VKW4-F1
#
_entry.id   AF-A0A2X2VKW4-F1
#
_cell.length_a   1.000
_cell.length_b   1.000
_cell.length_c   1.000
_cell.angle_alpha   90.00
_cell.angle_beta   90.00
_cell.angle_gamma   90.00
#
_symmetry.space_group_name_H-M   'P 1'
#
loop_
_entity.id
_entity.type
_entity.pdbx_description
1 polymer ?
#
loop_
_entity_poly.entity_id
_entity_poly.type
_entity_poly.pdbx_seq_one_letter_code
_entity_poly.pdbx_strand_id
1 'polypeptide(L)'
;MSGSLKVSKIFTGTSGHSPALGTIEIRICDMPLTIFHAAMLTGYSKILAQYLLANRTNIVKKHHAIEKYNIFNARRDGLQASYVNTLTRQRQSLASQILQTVENLSLRTHSDEDKYVLQYIARYVKKGASMIQTEYAV
;
A
#
# COMPACT_ATOMS: atom_id res chain seq x y z
N MET A 1 18.10 9.59 -1.14
CA MET A 1 16.82 10.24 -1.48
C MET A 1 15.70 9.21 -1.30
N SER A 2 14.98 9.30 -0.19
CA SER A 2 13.93 8.37 0.23
C SER A 2 12.58 8.91 -0.23
N GLY A 3 11.91 8.21 -1.16
CA GLY A 3 10.54 8.54 -1.53
C GLY A 3 9.56 7.99 -0.49
N SER A 4 8.74 8.84 0.12
CA SER A 4 7.69 8.36 1.01
C SER A 4 6.55 7.76 0.17
N LEU A 5 6.38 6.44 0.21
CA LEU A 5 5.21 5.78 -0.38
C LEU A 5 3.98 6.06 0.50
N LYS A 6 3.17 7.04 0.11
CA LYS A 6 1.89 7.35 0.75
C LYS A 6 0.79 6.50 0.10
N VAL A 7 0.29 5.49 0.80
CA VAL A 7 -0.89 4.73 0.37
C VAL A 7 -2.12 5.35 1.03
N SER A 8 -2.87 6.18 0.28
CA SER A 8 -3.98 7.01 0.76
C SER A 8 -5.29 6.87 -0.03
N LYS A 9 -5.86 5.66 -0.24
CA LYS A 9 -7.20 5.34 -0.88
C LYS A 9 -7.17 4.42 -2.12
N ILE A 10 -8.06 3.43 -2.09
CA ILE A 10 -8.67 2.88 -3.30
C ILE A 10 -9.97 3.66 -3.49
N PHE A 11 -10.10 4.44 -4.57
CA PHE A 11 -11.37 5.09 -4.89
C PHE A 11 -12.35 4.05 -5.44
N THR A 12 -13.38 3.70 -4.66
CA THR A 12 -14.68 3.36 -5.25
C THR A 12 -15.48 4.66 -5.22
N GLY A 13 -15.48 5.38 -6.33
CA GLY A 13 -15.78 6.81 -6.37
C GLY A 13 -17.18 7.21 -5.87
N THR A 14 -17.20 8.35 -5.17
CA THR A 14 -18.29 9.35 -5.28
C THR A 14 -17.66 10.73 -5.45
N SER A 15 -16.98 10.94 -6.58
CA SER A 15 -16.81 12.23 -7.30
C SER A 15 -15.78 12.07 -8.44
N GLY A 16 -16.27 11.91 -9.69
CA GLY A 16 -15.48 11.88 -10.93
C GLY A 16 -14.80 10.54 -11.23
N HIS A 17 -15.50 9.44 -11.50
CA HIS A 17 -16.12 9.06 -12.79
C HIS A 17 -15.15 9.00 -13.99
N SER A 18 -14.70 7.79 -14.33
CA SER A 18 -14.66 7.32 -15.73
C SER A 18 -15.41 5.98 -15.86
N PRO A 19 -16.74 5.96 -15.62
CA PRO A 19 -17.56 4.77 -15.85
C PRO A 19 -17.54 4.31 -17.31
N ALA A 20 -17.11 5.17 -18.24
CA ALA A 20 -16.95 4.86 -19.65
C ALA A 20 -15.88 3.78 -19.94
N LEU A 21 -14.90 3.58 -19.04
CA LEU A 21 -13.78 2.66 -19.26
C LEU A 21 -13.84 1.38 -18.42
N GLY A 22 -14.77 1.29 -17.45
CA GLY A 22 -14.82 0.14 -16.53
C GLY A 22 -13.60 0.01 -15.61
N THR A 23 -12.88 1.11 -15.35
CA THR A 23 -11.63 1.12 -14.58
C THR A 23 -11.79 1.74 -13.19
N ILE A 24 -10.88 1.39 -12.29
CA ILE A 24 -10.71 2.00 -10.96
C ILE A 24 -9.42 2.82 -10.96
N GLU A 25 -9.48 4.05 -10.45
CA GLU A 25 -8.33 4.96 -10.37
C GLU A 25 -7.74 5.01 -8.95
N ILE A 26 -6.42 4.89 -8.83
CA ILE A 26 -5.69 5.03 -7.55
C ILE A 26 -4.93 6.36 -7.58
N ARG A 27 -5.37 7.34 -6.78
CA ARG A 27 -4.90 8.75 -6.82
C ARG A 27 -4.13 9.21 -5.58
N ILE A 28 -3.27 8.34 -5.09
CA ILE A 28 -2.79 8.45 -3.69
C ILE A 28 -1.29 8.58 -3.56
N CYS A 29 -0.59 8.20 -4.62
CA CYS A 29 0.85 8.25 -4.71
C CYS A 29 1.28 9.67 -5.11
N ASP A 30 2.32 10.18 -4.45
CA ASP A 30 3.09 11.31 -4.97
C ASP A 30 3.83 10.87 -6.26
N MET A 31 4.23 11.82 -7.09
CA MET A 31 4.93 11.50 -8.34
C MET A 31 6.26 10.78 -8.03
N PRO A 32 6.45 9.52 -8.48
CA PRO A 32 7.65 8.77 -8.20
C PRO A 32 8.86 9.37 -8.93
N LEU A 33 10.02 9.34 -8.28
CA LEU A 33 11.26 9.93 -8.82
C LEU A 33 11.81 9.19 -10.05
N THR A 34 11.36 7.96 -10.31
CA THR A 34 11.78 7.16 -11.47
C THR A 34 10.59 6.46 -12.10
N ILE A 35 10.62 6.32 -13.42
CA ILE A 35 9.62 5.55 -14.18
C ILE A 35 9.61 4.08 -13.71
N PHE A 36 10.78 3.52 -13.41
CA PHE A 36 10.89 2.16 -12.90
C PHE A 36 10.13 1.97 -11.58
N HIS A 37 10.30 2.90 -10.62
CA HIS A 37 9.53 2.84 -9.37
C HIS A 37 8.03 3.01 -9.62
N ALA A 38 7.64 3.91 -10.54
CA ALA A 38 6.25 4.07 -10.96
C ALA A 38 5.65 2.75 -11.46
N ALA A 39 6.35 2.05 -12.36
CA ALA A 39 5.93 0.77 -12.90
C ALA A 39 5.78 -0.30 -11.81
N MET A 40 6.70 -0.34 -10.84
CA MET A 40 6.62 -1.28 -9.72
C MET A 40 5.42 -0.98 -8.80
N LEU A 41 5.11 0.28 -8.52
CA LEU A 41 3.92 0.67 -7.75
C LEU A 41 2.62 0.31 -8.49
N THR A 42 2.58 0.51 -9.81
CA THR A 42 1.45 0.11 -10.65
C THR A 42 1.27 -1.41 -10.65
N GLY A 43 2.37 -2.17 -10.80
CA GLY A 43 2.35 -3.63 -10.72
C GLY A 43 1.82 -4.12 -9.37
N TYR A 44 2.29 -3.54 -8.26
CA TYR A 44 1.80 -3.88 -6.92
C TYR A 44 0.30 -3.60 -6.78
N SER A 45 -0.16 -2.46 -7.29
CA SER A 45 -1.56 -2.07 -7.28
C SER A 45 -2.44 -3.03 -8.09
N LYS A 46 -1.96 -3.47 -9.26
CA LYS A 46 -2.62 -4.50 -10.10
C LYS A 46 -2.77 -5.81 -9.33
N ILE A 47 -1.69 -6.33 -8.74
CA ILE A 47 -1.69 -7.60 -8.00
C ILE A 47 -2.67 -7.52 -6.81
N LEU A 48 -2.63 -6.40 -6.06
CA LEU A 48 -3.54 -6.18 -4.93
C LEU A 48 -5.00 -6.13 -5.40
N ALA A 49 -5.30 -5.42 -6.50
CA ALA A 49 -6.65 -5.34 -7.04
C ALA A 49 -7.16 -6.71 -7.48
N GLN A 50 -6.34 -7.51 -8.18
CA GLN A 50 -6.68 -8.88 -8.57
C GLN A 50 -7.00 -9.75 -7.33
N TYR A 51 -6.18 -9.65 -6.30
CA TYR A 51 -6.42 -10.36 -5.04
C TYR A 51 -7.76 -9.95 -4.39
N LEU A 52 -8.02 -8.65 -4.25
CA LEU A 52 -9.27 -8.15 -3.66
C LEU A 52 -10.51 -8.53 -4.48
N LEU A 53 -10.40 -8.56 -5.80
CA LEU A 53 -11.48 -8.99 -6.70
C LEU A 53 -11.76 -10.49 -6.60
N ALA A 54 -10.73 -11.32 -6.40
CA ALA A 54 -10.89 -12.75 -6.18
C ALA A 54 -11.41 -13.09 -4.77
N ASN A 55 -11.20 -12.20 -3.79
CA ASN A 55 -11.51 -12.43 -2.37
C ASN A 55 -12.51 -11.40 -1.83
N ARG A 56 -13.57 -11.10 -2.61
CA ARG A 56 -14.54 -10.07 -2.25
C ARG A 56 -15.21 -10.36 -0.91
N THR A 57 -15.11 -9.40 0.01
CA THR A 57 -15.83 -9.40 1.29
C THR A 57 -16.82 -8.24 1.35
N ASN A 58 -17.92 -8.40 2.09
CA ASN A 58 -18.86 -7.30 2.33
C ASN A 58 -18.16 -6.12 3.04
N ILE A 59 -18.25 -4.93 2.46
CA ILE A 59 -17.67 -3.71 3.04
C ILE A 59 -18.57 -3.24 4.18
N VAL A 60 -18.09 -3.37 5.42
CA VAL A 60 -18.79 -2.86 6.60
C VAL A 60 -18.46 -1.38 6.80
N LYS A 61 -19.46 -0.49 6.76
CA LYS A 61 -19.30 0.98 6.89
C LYS A 61 -18.64 1.48 8.19
N LYS A 62 -18.32 0.61 9.17
CA LYS A 62 -17.96 0.97 10.55
C LYS A 62 -16.50 1.46 10.76
N HIS A 63 -15.67 1.58 9.72
CA HIS A 63 -14.23 1.79 9.87
C HIS A 63 -13.70 3.17 9.44
N HIS A 64 -14.57 4.14 9.13
CA HIS A 64 -14.18 5.46 8.60
C HIS A 64 -13.17 6.22 9.47
N ALA A 65 -13.31 6.15 10.80
CA ALA A 65 -12.38 6.82 11.71
C ALA A 65 -10.98 6.19 11.69
N ILE A 66 -10.89 4.85 11.57
CA ILE A 66 -9.62 4.12 11.50
C ILE A 66 -8.92 4.41 10.18
N GLU A 67 -9.67 4.43 9.08
CA GLU A 67 -9.13 4.76 7.76
C GLU A 67 -8.51 6.17 7.78
N LYS A 68 -9.23 7.16 8.30
CA LYS A 68 -8.70 8.53 8.44
C LYS A 68 -7.45 8.58 9.32
N TYR A 69 -7.45 7.87 10.45
CA TYR A 69 -6.28 7.77 11.33
C TYR A 69 -5.07 7.19 10.59
N ASN A 70 -5.25 6.07 9.88
CA ASN A 70 -4.18 5.42 9.14
C ASN A 70 -3.65 6.32 8.01
N ILE A 71 -4.52 6.98 7.25
CA ILE A 71 -4.12 7.91 6.19
C ILE A 71 -3.34 9.09 6.78
N PHE A 72 -3.80 9.65 7.90
CA PHE A 72 -3.11 10.76 8.56
C PHE A 72 -1.69 10.37 9.00
N ASN A 73 -1.53 9.24 9.70
CA ASN A 73 -0.21 8.79 10.14
C ASN A 73 0.68 8.41 8.96
N ALA A 74 0.15 7.75 7.93
CA ALA A 74 0.92 7.40 6.73
C ALA A 74 1.49 8.65 6.03
N ARG A 75 0.73 9.74 6.00
CA ARG A 75 1.19 11.02 5.43
C ARG A 75 2.28 11.67 6.26
N ARG A 76 2.20 11.57 7.60
CA ARG A 76 3.12 12.21 8.54
C ARG A 76 4.42 11.43 8.71
N ASP A 77 4.30 10.12 8.95
CA ASP A 77 5.41 9.27 9.42
C ASP A 77 5.85 8.25 8.35
N GLY A 78 5.22 8.27 7.17
CA GLY A 78 5.56 7.38 6.06
C GLY A 78 5.46 5.90 6.46
N LEU A 79 6.52 5.13 6.16
CA LEU A 79 6.57 3.69 6.44
C LEU A 79 6.61 3.35 7.95
N GLN A 80 6.97 4.30 8.81
CA GLN A 80 7.00 4.11 10.26
C GLN A 80 5.66 4.44 10.94
N ALA A 81 4.67 4.88 10.16
CA ALA A 81 3.36 5.21 10.67
C ALA A 81 2.74 4.09 11.51
N SER A 82 2.14 4.48 12.64
CA SER A 82 1.24 3.62 13.39
C SER A 82 0.01 3.30 12.54
N TYR A 83 -0.14 2.04 12.20
CA TYR A 83 -1.25 1.49 11.44
C TYR A 83 -2.13 0.63 12.34
N VAL A 84 -3.44 0.85 12.28
CA VAL A 84 -4.46 0.06 13.00
C VAL A 84 -5.20 -0.82 11.99
N ASN A 85 -5.20 -2.13 12.24
CA ASN A 85 -6.01 -3.06 11.46
C ASN A 85 -7.51 -2.81 11.71
N THR A 86 -8.30 -2.69 10.65
CA THR A 86 -9.73 -2.35 10.75
C THR A 86 -10.56 -3.43 11.43
N LEU A 87 -10.20 -4.70 11.23
CA LEU A 87 -10.91 -5.86 11.76
C LEU A 87 -10.47 -6.19 13.19
N THR A 88 -9.16 -6.35 13.40
CA THR A 88 -8.62 -6.83 14.68
C THR A 88 -8.33 -5.71 15.69
N ARG A 89 -8.32 -4.45 15.23
CA ARG A 89 -7.92 -3.26 16.01
C ARG A 89 -6.48 -3.28 16.53
N GLN A 90 -5.68 -4.28 16.13
CA GLN A 90 -4.27 -4.37 16.48
C GLN A 90 -3.45 -3.28 15.80
N ARG A 91 -2.46 -2.76 16.53
CA ARG A 91 -1.52 -1.75 16.03
C ARG A 91 -0.23 -2.42 15.57
N GLN A 92 0.30 -1.94 14.46
CA GLN A 92 1.63 -2.28 13.97
C GLN A 92 2.20 -1.14 13.12
N SER A 93 3.46 -1.22 12.71
CA SER A 93 3.99 -0.27 11.72
C SER A 93 3.36 -0.50 10.35
N LEU A 94 3.22 0.58 9.57
CA LEU A 94 2.75 0.50 8.20
C LEU A 94 3.69 -0.38 7.34
N ALA A 95 5.01 -0.29 7.56
CA ALA A 95 5.98 -1.16 6.94
C ALA A 95 5.69 -2.66 7.20
N SER A 96 5.43 -3.04 8.45
CA SER A 96 5.08 -4.42 8.83
C SER A 96 3.81 -4.89 8.12
N GLN A 97 2.76 -4.06 8.13
CA GLN A 97 1.51 -4.38 7.45
C GLN A 97 1.71 -4.55 5.93
N ILE A 98 2.52 -3.70 5.29
CA ILE A 98 2.80 -3.83 3.84
C ILE A 98 3.59 -5.12 3.58
N LEU A 99 4.60 -5.44 4.40
CA LEU A 99 5.37 -6.67 4.24
C LEU A 99 4.53 -7.93 4.41
N GLN A 100 3.64 -7.97 5.42
CA GLN A 100 2.65 -9.04 5.57
C GLN A 100 1.73 -9.16 4.36
N THR A 101 1.33 -8.02 3.78
CA THR A 101 0.50 -8.01 2.55
C THR A 101 1.28 -8.59 1.37
N VAL A 102 2.53 -8.17 1.18
CA VAL A 102 3.41 -8.67 0.12
C VAL A 102 3.67 -10.17 0.24
N GLU A 103 3.91 -10.66 1.46
CA GLU A 103 4.09 -12.09 1.73
C GLU A 103 2.83 -12.89 1.37
N ASN A 104 1.66 -12.45 1.83
CA ASN A 104 0.38 -13.09 1.50
C ASN A 104 0.09 -13.12 -0.01
N LEU A 105 0.45 -12.06 -0.74
CA LEU A 105 0.32 -12.02 -2.20
C LEU A 105 1.34 -12.94 -2.89
N SER A 106 2.56 -13.00 -2.38
CA SER A 106 3.64 -13.83 -2.94
C SER A 106 3.30 -15.31 -2.89
N LEU A 107 2.60 -15.77 -1.84
CA LEU A 107 2.14 -17.15 -1.70
C LEU A 107 1.07 -17.56 -2.73
N ARG A 108 0.45 -16.59 -3.41
CA ARG A 108 -0.72 -16.80 -4.28
C ARG A 108 -0.45 -16.46 -5.74
N THR A 109 0.66 -15.81 -6.05
CA THR A 109 1.05 -15.54 -7.43
C THR A 109 1.98 -16.62 -7.97
N HIS A 110 1.73 -17.02 -9.21
CA HIS A 110 2.57 -17.96 -9.94
C HIS A 110 3.42 -17.27 -11.03
N SER A 111 3.09 -16.02 -11.39
CA SER A 111 3.81 -15.26 -12.42
C SER A 111 5.16 -14.75 -11.89
N ASP A 112 6.22 -14.95 -12.67
CA ASP A 112 7.56 -14.47 -12.32
C ASP A 112 7.64 -12.94 -12.35
N GLU A 113 6.85 -12.28 -13.20
CA GLU A 113 6.74 -10.82 -13.22
C GLU A 113 6.14 -10.28 -11.92
N ASP A 114 5.06 -10.89 -11.45
CA ASP A 114 4.40 -10.48 -10.20
C ASP A 114 5.32 -10.75 -9.00
N LYS A 115 6.05 -11.86 -8.99
CA LYS A 115 7.08 -12.14 -7.97
C LYS A 115 8.17 -11.08 -7.98
N TYR A 116 8.65 -10.66 -9.14
CA TYR A 116 9.66 -9.61 -9.25
C TYR A 116 9.16 -8.28 -8.67
N VAL A 117 7.93 -7.87 -9.00
CA VAL A 117 7.29 -6.68 -8.45
C VAL A 117 7.19 -6.77 -6.92
N LEU A 118 6.68 -7.87 -6.39
CA LEU A 118 6.52 -8.08 -4.94
C LEU A 118 7.86 -8.06 -4.21
N GLN A 119 8.90 -8.70 -4.77
CA GLN A 119 10.26 -8.66 -4.23
C GLN A 119 10.83 -7.24 -4.22
N TYR A 120 10.62 -6.47 -5.29
CA TYR A 120 11.04 -5.08 -5.35
C TYR A 120 10.38 -4.25 -4.24
N ILE A 121 9.05 -4.36 -4.08
CA ILE A 121 8.32 -3.63 -3.03
C ILE A 121 8.80 -4.04 -1.63
N ALA A 122 9.00 -5.33 -1.38
CA ALA A 122 9.52 -5.80 -0.10
C ALA A 122 10.90 -5.20 0.22
N ARG A 123 11.81 -5.19 -0.76
CA ARG A 123 13.15 -4.57 -0.62
C ARG A 123 13.04 -3.08 -0.36
N TYR A 124 12.17 -2.38 -1.10
CA TYR A 124 11.93 -0.95 -0.94
C TYR A 124 11.47 -0.62 0.49
N VAL A 125 10.47 -1.35 0.99
CA VAL A 125 9.91 -1.14 2.33
C VAL A 125 10.93 -1.45 3.42
N LYS A 126 11.68 -2.57 3.31
CA LYS A 126 12.74 -2.92 4.26
C LYS A 126 13.85 -1.87 4.31
N LYS A 127 14.26 -1.33 3.16
CA LYS A 127 15.25 -0.25 3.08
C LYS A 127 14.71 1.02 3.73
N GLY A 128 13.49 1.41 3.41
CA GLY A 128 12.85 2.61 3.99
C GLY A 128 12.63 2.51 5.50
N ALA A 129 12.37 1.31 6.02
CA ALA A 129 12.22 1.08 7.46
C ALA A 129 13.56 1.11 8.22
N SER A 130 14.66 0.66 7.59
CA SER A 130 15.99 0.60 8.22
C SER A 130 16.75 1.92 8.20
N MET A 131 16.57 2.76 7.17
CA MET A 131 17.32 4.01 6.98
C MET A 131 17.14 5.06 8.10
N ILE A 132 16.10 4.95 8.95
CA ILE A 132 15.82 5.94 10.01
C ILE A 132 16.23 5.44 11.40
N GLN A 133 16.36 4.13 11.63
CA GLN A 133 16.90 3.60 12.91
C GLN A 133 18.36 4.00 13.13
N THR A 134 19.10 4.33 12.07
CA THR A 134 20.49 4.82 12.16
C THR A 134 20.55 6.30 12.53
N GLU A 135 19.48 7.07 12.30
CA GLU A 135 19.45 8.53 12.47
C GLU A 135 19.12 8.97 13.91
N TYR A 136 18.64 8.05 14.75
CA TYR A 136 18.36 8.25 16.18
C TYR A 136 19.33 7.48 17.10
N ALA A 137 20.42 6.96 16.55
CA ALA A 137 21.47 6.24 17.28
C ALA A 137 22.74 7.09 17.51
N VAL A 138 22.58 8.42 17.64
CA VAL A 138 23.63 9.39 17.96
C VAL A 138 23.25 10.17 19.21
#